data_AF-A0A662SFQ3-F1
#
_entry.id   AF-A0A662SFQ3-F1
#
_cell.length_a   1.000
_cell.length_b   1.000
_cell.length_c   1.000
_cell.angle_alpha   90.00
_cell.angle_beta   90.00
_cell.angle_gamma   90.00
#
_symmetry.space_group_name_H-M   'P 1'
#
loop_
_entity.id
_entity.type
_entity.pdbx_description
1 polymer ?
#
loop_
_entity_poly.entity_id
_entity_poly.type
_entity_poly.pdbx_seq_one_letter_code
_entity_poly.pdbx_strand_id
1 'polypeptide(L)'
;MYVKNFRLTIYGQIITGALDIALIGDSGQAKSMQKIILNKVLDGKFEIISCGTASRTGITYAIDTYRGHRFIRPGVLMKSHGGTVVIDEIQHMEAKELKRLRSVRSDGLLRVDRIISGEYPCRVRLCMMGNSKSGRSGIISSTIDLNVSHSFSDQ
;
A
#
# COMPACT_ATOMS: atom_id res chain seq x y z
N MET A 1 13.82 -6.03 14.63
CA MET A 1 14.17 -4.60 14.40
C MET A 1 12.89 -3.82 14.12
N TYR A 2 12.41 -3.00 15.07
CA TYR A 2 11.17 -2.22 14.92
C TYR A 2 11.54 -0.81 14.42
N VAL A 3 11.43 -0.56 13.11
CA VAL A 3 11.58 0.81 12.61
C VAL A 3 10.29 1.56 12.97
N LYS A 4 10.33 2.34 14.06
CA LYS A 4 9.16 3.10 14.55
C LYS A 4 8.87 4.37 13.75
N ASN A 5 9.84 4.87 12.98
CA ASN A 5 9.74 6.20 12.40
C ASN A 5 9.21 6.16 10.97
N PHE A 6 7.92 6.49 10.80
CA PHE A 6 7.28 6.77 9.51
C PHE A 6 7.52 8.19 9.00
N ARG A 7 8.42 8.93 9.66
CA ARG A 7 8.73 10.32 9.34
C ARG A 7 10.24 10.49 9.36
N LEU A 8 10.77 11.08 8.30
CA LEU A 8 12.15 11.53 8.19
C LEU A 8 12.14 13.03 7.95
N THR A 9 13.01 13.77 8.64
CA THR A 9 13.19 15.20 8.39
C THR A 9 14.42 15.36 7.49
N ILE A 10 14.22 15.78 6.24
CA ILE A 10 15.28 16.06 5.28
C ILE A 10 15.15 17.52 4.86
N TYR A 11 16.23 18.31 5.00
CA TYR A 11 16.24 19.76 4.70
C TYR A 11 15.08 20.56 5.34
N GLY A 12 14.66 20.19 6.56
CA GLY A 12 13.53 20.82 7.25
C GLY A 12 12.14 20.37 6.79
N GLN A 13 12.05 19.50 5.78
CA GLN A 13 10.79 18.91 5.32
C GLN A 13 10.56 17.54 5.96
N ILE A 14 9.33 17.27 6.41
CA ILE A 14 8.93 15.96 6.90
C ILE A 14 8.47 15.12 5.71
N ILE A 15 9.23 14.08 5.38
CA ILE A 15 8.88 13.09 4.37
C ILE A 15 8.50 11.76 5.03
N THR A 16 7.82 10.87 4.29
CA THR A 16 7.54 9.53 4.78
C THR A 16 8.83 8.72 4.98
N GLY A 17 8.98 8.12 6.15
CA GLY A 17 10.07 7.20 6.47
C GLY A 17 9.75 5.74 6.15
N ALA A 18 8.61 5.48 5.50
CA ALA A 18 8.26 4.14 5.03
C ALA A 18 8.97 3.85 3.70
N LEU A 19 9.69 2.73 3.66
CA LEU A 19 10.19 2.16 2.41
C LEU A 19 9.13 1.22 1.84
N ASP A 20 8.71 1.51 0.60
CA ASP A 20 7.85 0.64 -0.17
C ASP A 20 8.67 -0.20 -1.14
N ILE A 21 8.33 -1.49 -1.26
CA ILE A 21 9.02 -2.46 -2.12
C ILE A 21 8.01 -3.01 -3.12
N ALA A 22 8.40 -3.13 -4.39
CA ALA A 22 7.61 -3.78 -5.42
C ALA A 22 8.39 -4.94 -6.07
N LEU A 23 7.80 -6.12 -6.06
CA LEU A 23 8.33 -7.36 -6.62
C LEU A 23 7.49 -7.76 -7.84
N ILE A 24 7.97 -7.40 -9.03
CA ILE A 24 7.30 -7.69 -10.30
C ILE A 24 8.12 -8.73 -11.08
N GLY A 25 7.43 -9.66 -11.73
CA GLY A 25 8.06 -10.69 -12.58
C GLY A 25 7.02 -11.58 -13.24
N ASP A 26 7.43 -12.71 -13.80
CA ASP A 26 6.50 -13.67 -14.40
C ASP A 26 5.96 -14.70 -13.39
N SER A 27 4.97 -15.49 -13.83
CA SER A 27 4.46 -16.62 -13.06
C SER A 27 5.56 -17.66 -12.84
N GLY A 28 5.55 -18.35 -11.69
CA GLY A 28 6.53 -19.40 -11.36
C GLY A 28 7.85 -18.89 -10.76
N GLN A 29 8.08 -17.58 -10.65
CA GLN A 29 9.31 -16.99 -10.09
C GLN A 29 9.39 -17.00 -8.55
N ALA A 30 8.77 -17.99 -7.89
CA ALA A 30 8.78 -18.19 -6.44
C ALA A 30 8.37 -16.96 -5.57
N LYS A 31 7.68 -15.97 -6.14
CA LYS A 31 7.14 -14.81 -5.39
C LYS A 31 6.28 -15.23 -4.20
N SER A 32 5.51 -16.30 -4.36
CA SER A 32 4.76 -16.88 -3.24
C SER A 32 5.64 -17.41 -2.11
N MET A 33 6.82 -17.94 -2.42
CA MET A 33 7.81 -18.37 -1.42
C MET A 33 8.46 -17.16 -0.73
N GLN A 34 8.65 -16.04 -1.44
CA GLN A 34 9.15 -14.80 -0.83
C GLN A 34 8.19 -14.25 0.23
N LYS A 35 6.87 -14.46 0.11
CA LYS A 35 5.90 -14.14 1.18
C LYS A 35 6.18 -14.92 2.46
N ILE A 36 6.55 -16.20 2.34
CA ILE A 36 6.89 -17.07 3.48
C ILE A 36 8.19 -16.59 4.14
N ILE A 37 9.17 -16.17 3.34
CA ILE A 37 10.42 -15.59 3.85
C ILE A 37 10.14 -14.25 4.56
N LEU A 38 9.33 -13.37 3.95
CA LEU A 38 8.90 -12.12 4.58
C LEU A 38 8.23 -12.39 5.93
N ASN A 39 7.41 -13.45 6.01
CA ASN A 39 6.76 -13.83 7.26
C ASN A 39 7.74 -14.14 8.37
N LYS A 40 8.77 -14.93 8.05
CA LYS A 40 9.84 -15.28 8.98
C LYS A 40 10.70 -14.07 9.37
N VAL A 41 10.98 -13.16 8.44
CA VAL A 41 11.83 -11.98 8.68
C VAL A 41 11.11 -10.91 9.49
N LEU A 42 9.79 -10.78 9.32
CA LEU A 42 8.97 -9.77 10.00
C LEU A 42 8.32 -10.28 11.28
N ASP A 43 8.66 -11.48 11.76
CA ASP A 43 8.04 -12.14 12.93
C ASP A 43 6.50 -12.17 12.86
N GLY A 44 5.92 -12.34 11.67
CA GLY A 44 4.47 -12.30 11.48
C GLY A 44 3.81 -10.92 11.67
N LYS A 45 4.57 -9.83 11.82
CA LYS A 45 4.05 -8.47 12.07
C LYS A 45 3.66 -7.73 10.80
N PHE A 46 2.82 -8.36 9.98
CA PHE A 46 2.33 -7.78 8.73
C PHE A 46 1.01 -8.41 8.33
N GLU A 47 0.20 -7.66 7.57
CA GLU A 47 -1.02 -8.18 6.97
C GLU A 47 -0.76 -8.56 5.50
N ILE A 48 -1.40 -9.62 5.01
CA ILE A 48 -1.34 -10.02 3.60
C ILE A 48 -2.72 -9.89 2.99
N ILE A 49 -2.80 -9.26 1.82
CA ILE A 49 -4.03 -9.19 1.02
C ILE A 49 -3.73 -9.52 -0.44
N SER A 50 -4.55 -10.35 -1.08
CA SER A 50 -4.47 -10.59 -2.54
C SER A 50 -5.55 -9.76 -3.24
N CYS A 51 -5.17 -8.99 -4.25
CA CYS A 51 -6.12 -8.19 -5.03
C CYS A 51 -7.04 -9.06 -5.88
N GLY A 52 -6.62 -10.29 -6.26
CA GLY A 52 -7.45 -11.21 -7.02
C GLY A 52 -8.61 -11.83 -6.22
N THR A 53 -8.48 -11.89 -4.88
CA THR A 53 -9.48 -12.54 -4.00
C THR A 53 -10.19 -11.58 -3.03
N ALA A 54 -9.65 -10.37 -2.84
CA ALA A 54 -10.20 -9.36 -1.92
C ALA A 54 -11.49 -8.71 -2.47
N SER A 55 -12.61 -9.42 -2.40
CA SER A 55 -13.92 -8.93 -2.88
C SER A 55 -14.80 -8.28 -1.81
N ARG A 56 -14.50 -8.41 -0.50
CA ARG A 56 -15.44 -8.01 0.58
C ARG A 56 -14.87 -7.21 1.76
N THR A 57 -13.57 -7.28 2.02
CA THR A 57 -12.85 -6.43 2.99
C THR A 57 -11.85 -5.60 2.19
N GLY A 58 -12.32 -4.48 1.64
CA GLY A 58 -11.53 -3.64 0.74
C GLY A 58 -10.14 -3.29 1.30
N ILE A 59 -9.18 -3.09 0.40
CA ILE A 59 -7.80 -2.75 0.74
C ILE A 59 -7.78 -1.48 1.62
N THR A 60 -8.59 -0.49 1.27
CA THR A 60 -8.73 0.77 2.00
C THR A 60 -9.89 0.78 3.01
N TYR A 61 -11.13 0.77 2.53
CA TYR A 61 -12.34 0.78 3.35
C TYR A 61 -13.58 0.32 2.55
N ALA A 62 -14.63 -0.06 3.26
CA ALA A 62 -15.97 -0.22 2.71
C ALA A 62 -16.98 0.65 3.47
N ILE A 63 -18.07 1.01 2.82
CA ILE A 63 -19.23 1.61 3.49
C ILE A 63 -20.25 0.50 3.66
N ASP A 64 -20.59 0.23 4.91
CA ASP A 64 -21.56 -0.80 5.26
C ASP A 64 -22.80 -0.16 5.91
N THR A 65 -23.89 -0.90 5.95
CA THR A 65 -25.15 -0.44 6.55
C THR A 65 -25.65 -1.46 7.55
N TYR A 66 -25.87 -1.04 8.80
CA TYR A 66 -26.45 -1.85 9.84
C TYR A 66 -27.61 -1.12 10.49
N ARG A 67 -28.80 -1.74 10.48
CA ARG A 67 -30.04 -1.18 11.03
C ARG A 67 -30.33 0.25 10.54
N GLY A 68 -30.13 0.52 9.25
CA GLY A 68 -30.34 1.83 8.64
C GLY A 68 -29.21 2.85 8.87
N HIS A 69 -28.27 2.57 9.75
CA HIS A 69 -27.08 3.40 9.95
C HIS A 69 -25.95 2.95 9.04
N ARG A 70 -25.42 3.89 8.25
CA ARG A 70 -24.21 3.65 7.48
C ARG A 70 -23.00 3.79 8.41
N PHE A 71 -21.94 3.04 8.16
CA PHE A 71 -20.67 3.20 8.86
C PHE A 71 -19.49 2.82 7.97
N ILE A 72 -18.32 3.32 8.32
CA ILE A 72 -17.07 2.99 7.63
C ILE A 72 -16.55 1.69 8.24
N ARG A 73 -16.46 0.64 7.42
CA ARG A 73 -15.81 -0.61 7.77
C ARG A 73 -14.32 -0.51 7.40
N PRO A 74 -13.39 -0.56 8.38
CA PRO A 74 -11.96 -0.43 8.10
C PRO A 74 -11.43 -1.55 7.20
N GLY A 75 -10.71 -1.17 6.15
CA GLY A 75 -9.95 -2.08 5.31
C GLY A 75 -8.60 -2.46 5.91
N VAL A 76 -7.81 -3.25 5.18
CA VAL A 76 -6.53 -3.75 5.69
C VAL A 76 -5.55 -2.62 5.98
N LEU A 77 -5.43 -1.62 5.10
CA LEU A 77 -4.48 -0.52 5.27
C LEU A 77 -4.78 0.30 6.53
N MET A 78 -6.06 0.60 6.78
CA MET A 78 -6.48 1.33 7.99
C MET A 78 -6.14 0.55 9.26
N LYS A 79 -6.40 -0.76 9.25
CA LYS A 79 -6.13 -1.63 10.41
C LYS A 79 -4.63 -1.82 10.66
N SER A 80 -3.82 -1.75 9.62
CA SER A 80 -2.37 -1.93 9.69
C SER A 80 -1.59 -0.64 9.94
N HIS A 81 -2.22 0.43 10.43
CA HIS A 81 -1.54 1.69 10.73
C HIS A 81 -0.28 1.47 11.60
N GLY A 82 0.87 1.99 11.16
CA GLY A 82 2.16 1.81 11.81
C GLY A 82 2.87 0.48 11.49
N GLY A 83 2.26 -0.37 10.66
CA GLY A 83 2.75 -1.71 10.32
C GLY A 83 3.19 -1.86 8.87
N THR A 84 3.31 -3.12 8.45
CA THR A 84 3.65 -3.53 7.08
C THR A 84 2.45 -4.25 6.47
N VAL A 85 2.16 -3.97 5.20
CA VAL A 85 1.12 -4.64 4.41
C VAL A 85 1.73 -5.21 3.15
N VAL A 86 1.52 -6.50 2.93
CA VAL A 86 1.85 -7.19 1.69
C VAL A 86 0.62 -7.23 0.80
N ILE A 87 0.72 -6.62 -0.38
CA ILE A 87 -0.31 -6.63 -1.41
C ILE A 87 0.14 -7.59 -2.51
N ASP A 88 -0.54 -8.71 -2.63
CA ASP A 88 -0.30 -9.69 -3.67
C ASP A 88 -1.22 -9.47 -4.87
N GLU A 89 -0.75 -9.93 -6.02
CA GLU A 89 -1.42 -9.82 -7.31
C GLU A 89 -1.87 -8.40 -7.66
N ILE A 90 -1.01 -7.40 -7.43
CA ILE A 90 -1.33 -5.97 -7.61
C ILE A 90 -1.84 -5.64 -9.02
N GLN A 91 -1.52 -6.45 -10.04
CA GLN A 91 -2.07 -6.30 -11.39
C GLN A 91 -3.61 -6.38 -11.44
N HIS A 92 -4.24 -7.01 -10.45
CA HIS A 92 -5.69 -7.13 -10.30
C HIS A 92 -6.31 -6.01 -9.44
N MET A 93 -5.51 -5.08 -8.91
CA MET A 93 -6.01 -3.97 -8.11
C MET A 93 -6.90 -3.03 -8.95
N GLU A 94 -8.07 -2.68 -8.42
CA GLU A 94 -8.95 -1.70 -9.05
C GLU A 94 -8.29 -0.31 -9.09
N ALA A 95 -8.49 0.43 -10.18
CA ALA A 95 -7.93 1.78 -10.35
C ALA A 95 -8.31 2.75 -9.22
N LYS A 96 -9.52 2.57 -8.64
CA LYS A 96 -10.00 3.37 -7.51
C LYS A 96 -9.21 3.11 -6.23
N GLU A 97 -8.91 1.85 -5.94
CA GLU A 97 -8.05 1.49 -4.80
C GLU A 97 -6.63 2.00 -5.03
N LEU A 98 -6.10 1.89 -6.26
CA LEU A 98 -4.78 2.40 -6.60
C LEU A 98 -4.67 3.92 -6.40
N LYS A 99 -5.69 4.70 -6.79
CA LYS A 99 -5.71 6.15 -6.55
C LYS A 99 -5.68 6.48 -5.06
N ARG A 100 -6.45 5.75 -4.25
CA ARG A 100 -6.46 5.91 -2.79
C ARG A 100 -5.11 5.53 -2.17
N LEU A 101 -4.51 4.43 -2.63
CA LEU A 101 -3.19 3.98 -2.19
C LEU A 101 -2.11 5.05 -2.41
N ARG A 102 -2.16 5.76 -3.54
CA ARG A 102 -1.24 6.88 -3.82
C ARG A 102 -1.36 8.00 -2.79
N SER A 103 -2.59 8.41 -2.45
CA SER A 103 -2.83 9.43 -1.41
C SER A 103 -2.36 8.96 -0.03
N VAL A 104 -2.64 7.70 0.32
CA VAL A 104 -2.18 7.10 1.58
C VAL A 104 -0.65 7.09 1.68
N ARG A 105 0.04 6.75 0.60
CA ARG A 105 1.52 6.74 0.55
C ARG A 105 2.13 8.13 0.68
N SER A 106 1.54 9.13 0.04
CA SER A 106 2.00 10.52 0.09
C SER A 106 1.77 11.16 1.46
N ASP A 107 0.53 11.10 1.94
CA ASP A 107 0.09 11.95 3.05
C ASP A 107 0.06 11.18 4.38
N GLY A 108 0.10 9.84 4.32
CA GLY A 108 -0.09 8.98 5.49
C GLY A 108 -1.51 9.01 6.05
N LEU A 109 -2.49 9.46 5.24
CA LEU A 109 -3.89 9.63 5.59
C LEU A 109 -4.76 8.93 4.55
N LEU A 110 -5.81 8.25 5.03
CA LEU A 110 -6.89 7.76 4.19
C LEU A 110 -8.09 8.68 4.35
N ARG A 111 -8.47 9.35 3.25
CA ARG A 111 -9.66 10.20 3.19
C ARG A 111 -10.86 9.41 2.67
N VAL A 112 -11.96 9.48 3.41
CA VAL A 112 -13.25 8.98 2.99
C VAL A 112 -14.13 10.19 2.69
N ASP A 113 -14.43 10.40 1.41
CA ASP A 113 -15.28 11.52 0.95
C ASP A 113 -16.55 10.95 0.28
N ARG A 114 -17.48 10.46 1.10
CA ARG A 114 -18.73 9.81 0.64
C ARG A 114 -19.88 10.24 1.56
N ILE A 115 -20.98 9.48 1.55
CA ILE A 115 -22.15 9.77 2.42
C ILE A 115 -21.78 9.85 3.91
N ILE A 116 -20.75 9.12 4.31
CA ILE A 116 -20.05 9.32 5.57
C ILE A 116 -18.64 9.71 5.19
N SER A 117 -18.12 10.72 5.87
CA SER A 117 -16.80 11.27 5.59
C SER A 117 -15.91 11.28 6.82
N GLY A 118 -14.61 11.23 6.61
CA GLY A 118 -13.61 11.25 7.67
C GLY A 118 -12.19 11.05 7.16
N GLU A 119 -11.22 11.54 7.93
CA GLU A 119 -9.80 11.29 7.70
C GLU A 119 -9.26 10.31 8.74
N TYR A 120 -8.51 9.32 8.28
CA TYR A 120 -7.98 8.27 9.14
C TYR A 120 -6.46 8.16 8.96
N PRO A 121 -5.66 8.20 10.05
CA PRO A 121 -4.24 7.91 10.00
C PRO A 121 -3.98 6.54 9.37
N CYS A 122 -3.13 6.47 8.34
CA CYS A 122 -2.93 5.27 7.55
C CYS A 122 -1.48 5.15 7.02
N ARG A 123 -0.48 5.41 7.86
CA ARG A 123 0.93 5.20 7.51
C ARG A 123 1.28 3.72 7.59
N VAL A 124 1.65 3.13 6.46
CA VAL A 124 2.04 1.71 6.37
C VAL A 124 3.27 1.57 5.48
N ARG A 125 4.03 0.48 5.67
CA ARG A 125 5.04 0.03 4.71
C ARG A 125 4.38 -0.92 3.72
N LEU A 126 4.58 -0.71 2.43
CA LEU A 126 3.98 -1.56 1.40
C LEU A 126 5.02 -2.51 0.83
N CYS A 127 4.67 -3.80 0.77
CA CYS A 127 5.36 -4.78 -0.03
C CYS A 127 4.39 -5.28 -1.11
N MET A 128 4.59 -4.85 -2.34
CA MET A 128 3.69 -5.10 -3.45
C MET A 128 4.25 -6.21 -4.32
N MET A 129 3.42 -7.16 -4.72
CA MET A 129 3.82 -8.30 -5.52
C MET A 129 2.85 -8.44 -6.68
N GLY A 130 3.38 -8.66 -7.88
CA GLY A 130 2.53 -8.77 -9.05
C GLY A 130 3.21 -9.35 -10.27
N ASN A 131 2.38 -9.66 -11.25
CA ASN A 131 2.80 -10.12 -12.56
C ASN A 131 2.74 -8.99 -13.59
N SER A 132 3.62 -9.04 -14.59
CA SER A 132 3.43 -8.25 -15.81
C SER A 132 2.12 -8.66 -16.49
N LYS A 133 1.31 -7.68 -16.96
CA LYS A 133 0.03 -7.95 -17.63
C LYS A 133 0.19 -8.57 -19.03
N SER A 134 1.40 -8.51 -19.59
CA SER A 134 1.80 -9.22 -20.80
C SER A 134 2.90 -10.21 -20.41
N GLY A 135 2.86 -11.47 -20.88
CA GLY A 135 3.97 -12.43 -20.73
C GLY A 135 5.28 -12.04 -21.46
N ARG A 136 5.43 -10.75 -21.77
CA ARG A 136 6.67 -10.08 -22.13
C ARG A 136 6.83 -8.96 -21.13
N SER A 137 8.03 -8.84 -20.58
CA SER A 137 8.47 -7.78 -19.67
C SER A 137 8.31 -6.40 -20.33
N GLY A 138 7.07 -5.95 -20.47
CA GLY A 138 6.72 -4.56 -20.62
C GLY A 138 6.82 -4.02 -19.21
N ILE A 139 7.94 -3.35 -18.94
CA ILE A 139 8.17 -2.55 -17.75
C ILE A 139 6.81 -1.97 -17.35
N ILE A 140 6.32 -2.31 -16.16
CA ILE A 140 5.22 -1.56 -15.56
C ILE A 140 5.83 -0.19 -15.27
N SER A 141 5.94 0.62 -16.32
CA SER A 141 6.39 2.01 -16.33
C SER A 141 5.22 2.88 -15.89
N SER A 142 4.54 2.44 -14.83
CA SER A 142 4.36 3.36 -13.75
C SER A 142 5.45 2.98 -12.77
N THR A 143 6.64 3.54 -12.98
CA THR A 143 7.46 3.97 -11.85
C THR A 143 6.47 4.36 -10.76
N ILE A 144 6.40 3.59 -9.68
CA ILE A 144 5.84 4.11 -8.45
C ILE A 144 6.72 5.32 -8.23
N ASP A 145 6.26 6.51 -8.63
CA ASP A 145 7.08 7.70 -8.68
C ASP A 145 7.69 7.85 -7.29
N LEU A 146 8.96 7.47 -7.21
CA LEU A 146 9.89 7.92 -6.22
C LEU A 146 10.15 9.35 -6.65
N ASN A 147 9.16 10.23 -6.42
CA ASN A 147 9.35 11.67 -6.53
C ASN A 147 10.35 12.04 -5.44
N VAL A 148 11.63 11.88 -5.75
CA VAL A 148 12.68 12.73 -5.23
C VAL A 148 12.76 13.86 -6.24
N SER A 149 11.79 14.78 -6.17
CA SER A 149 11.89 16.05 -6.87
C SER A 149 12.91 16.91 -6.13
N HIS A 150 14.19 16.70 -6.43
CA HIS A 150 15.24 17.67 -6.14
C HIS A 150 15.68 18.29 -7.47
N SER A 151 15.14 19.48 -7.75
CA SER A 151 15.80 20.46 -8.60
C SER A 151 17.08 20.89 -7.88
N PHE A 152 18.20 20.25 -8.22
CA PHE A 152 19.52 20.78 -7.93
C PHE A 152 19.72 22.02 -8.83
N SER A 153 19.60 23.19 -8.21
CA SER A 153 20.29 24.37 -8.70
C SER A 153 21.69 24.33 -8.12
N ASP A 154 22.66 24.00 -8.97
CA ASP A 154 24.08 24.08 -8.65
C ASP A 154 24.42 25.52 -8.19
N GLN A 155 25.14 25.60 -7.07
CA GLN A 155 25.95 26.78 -6.72
C GLN A 155 27.28 26.69 -7.45
#